data_AF-A0A914PCJ6-F1
#
_entry.id   AF-A0A914PCJ6-F1
#
_cell.length_a   1.000
_cell.length_b   1.000
_cell.length_c   1.000
_cell.angle_alpha   90.00
_cell.angle_beta   90.00
_cell.angle_gamma   90.00
#
_symmetry.space_group_name_H-M   'P 1'
#
loop_
_entity.id
_entity.type
_entity.pdbx_description
1 polymer ?
#
loop_
_entity_poly.entity_id
_entity_poly.type
_entity_poly.pdbx_seq_one_letter_code
_entity_poly.pdbx_strand_id
1 'polypeptide(L)'
;MHHYFPPKNFTDRCWQPDIDIGSVPCMSACFTIVEEVYAHGQAVMRGCVDRLLLFGMDVDVKEAIISYDEMCRTMDRHLLQLVPLHQENPLVLMCTCTGKLCNKNDAENMLSKTSSPAFLSPIILLFALALLNVFR
;
A
#
# COMPACT_ATOMS: atom_id res chain seq x y z
N MET A 1 16.52 6.72 -17.78
CA MET A 1 17.42 5.89 -16.95
C MET A 1 16.58 5.29 -15.84
N HIS A 2 16.76 4.00 -15.54
CA HIS A 2 15.95 3.29 -14.54
C HIS A 2 16.57 3.53 -13.16
N HIS A 3 15.88 4.27 -12.28
CA HIS A 3 16.41 4.83 -11.03
C HIS A 3 15.95 4.07 -9.76
N TYR A 4 15.40 2.87 -9.91
CA TYR A 4 14.99 1.98 -8.81
C TYR A 4 15.86 0.72 -8.82
N PHE A 5 15.91 -0.02 -7.70
CA PHE A 5 16.57 -1.32 -7.64
C PHE A 5 15.66 -2.42 -8.21
N PRO A 6 16.03 -3.13 -9.31
CA PRO A 6 15.35 -4.35 -9.75
C PRO A 6 15.94 -5.59 -9.04
N PRO A 7 15.13 -6.58 -8.63
CA PRO A 7 14.81 -6.84 -7.21
C PRO A 7 16.02 -6.94 -6.27
N LYS A 8 15.79 -6.66 -4.98
CA LYS A 8 16.55 -7.37 -3.93
C LYS A 8 15.82 -8.57 -3.31
N ASN A 9 14.51 -8.74 -3.56
CA ASN A 9 13.82 -10.05 -3.65
C ASN A 9 12.35 -9.87 -4.10
N PHE A 10 12.08 -10.03 -5.40
CA PHE A 10 10.72 -10.25 -5.94
C PHE A 10 10.47 -11.74 -5.92
N THR A 11 9.48 -12.20 -5.18
CA THR A 11 9.02 -13.59 -5.29
C THR A 11 7.52 -13.61 -5.03
N ASP A 12 6.80 -14.57 -5.60
CA ASP A 12 5.39 -14.83 -5.27
C ASP A 12 5.22 -15.18 -3.78
N ARG A 13 6.31 -15.60 -3.11
CA ARG A 13 6.34 -15.76 -1.65
C ARG A 13 6.14 -14.43 -0.92
N CYS A 14 6.29 -13.27 -1.56
CA CYS A 14 5.88 -12.00 -0.96
C CYS A 14 4.36 -11.86 -0.87
N TRP A 15 3.57 -12.75 -1.48
CA TRP A 15 2.15 -12.88 -1.18
C TRP A 15 1.93 -13.44 0.24
N GLN A 16 2.64 -14.53 0.55
CA GLN A 16 2.65 -15.24 1.84
C GLN A 16 4.10 -15.48 2.32
N PRO A 17 4.73 -14.50 2.98
CA PRO A 17 6.15 -14.57 3.27
C PRO A 17 6.48 -15.58 4.36
N ASP A 18 7.41 -16.48 4.05
CA ASP A 18 7.94 -17.47 4.99
C ASP A 18 9.28 -17.03 5.60
N ILE A 19 9.92 -17.96 6.32
CA ILE A 19 11.14 -17.71 7.08
C ILE A 19 12.37 -17.44 6.20
N ASP A 20 12.34 -17.80 4.92
CA ASP A 20 13.50 -17.64 4.02
C ASP A 20 13.52 -16.27 3.34
N ILE A 21 12.45 -15.48 3.46
CA ILE A 21 12.46 -14.10 2.98
C ILE A 21 13.29 -13.24 3.94
N GLY A 22 14.43 -12.78 3.42
CA GLY A 22 15.32 -11.87 4.13
C GLY A 22 14.63 -10.58 4.57
N SER A 23 15.02 -10.07 5.73
CA SER A 23 14.56 -8.78 6.26
C SER A 23 15.64 -7.72 6.08
N VAL A 24 15.20 -6.46 5.97
CA VAL A 24 16.10 -5.30 5.87
C VAL A 24 15.78 -4.31 6.99
N PRO A 25 16.79 -3.65 7.58
CA PRO A 25 16.54 -2.58 8.54
C PRO A 25 16.00 -1.34 7.82
N CYS A 26 14.85 -0.85 8.28
CA CYS A 26 14.23 0.39 7.80
C CYS A 26 14.60 1.57 8.71
N MET A 27 14.93 2.72 8.11
CA MET A 27 15.00 3.99 8.84
C MET A 27 13.68 4.79 8.76
N SER A 28 12.78 4.37 7.88
CA SER A 28 11.44 4.95 7.69
C SER A 28 10.35 3.89 7.84
N ALA A 29 9.11 4.24 7.45
CA ALA A 29 8.02 3.29 7.33
C ALA A 29 8.34 2.14 6.35
N CYS A 30 7.70 1.00 6.56
CA CYS A 30 7.64 -0.10 5.62
C CYS A 30 6.60 0.20 4.54
N PHE A 31 6.75 -0.40 3.36
CA PHE A 31 5.73 -0.36 2.32
C PHE A 31 5.39 -1.77 1.79
N THR A 32 4.20 -1.88 1.20
CA THR A 32 3.77 -2.96 0.32
C THR A 32 3.16 -2.34 -0.94
N ILE A 33 3.68 -2.68 -2.12
CA ILE A 33 3.16 -2.24 -3.42
C ILE A 33 2.59 -3.45 -4.15
N VAL A 34 1.40 -3.32 -4.70
CA VAL A 34 0.71 -4.35 -5.50
C VAL A 34 0.43 -3.81 -6.90
N GLU A 35 0.90 -4.52 -7.93
CA GLU A 35 0.65 -4.25 -9.35
C GLU A 35 -0.14 -5.41 -9.96
N GLU A 36 -1.13 -5.10 -10.80
CA GLU A 36 -1.87 -6.12 -11.57
C GLU A 36 -1.05 -6.55 -12.79
N VAL A 37 -0.84 -7.86 -12.97
CA VAL A 37 -0.10 -8.43 -14.10
C VAL A 37 -1.02 -9.18 -15.06
N TYR A 38 -0.58 -9.33 -16.32
CA TYR A 38 -1.33 -10.00 -17.38
C TYR A 38 -1.78 -11.41 -16.94
N ALA A 39 -2.99 -11.81 -17.37
CA ALA A 39 -3.67 -13.05 -16.96
C ALA A 39 -4.18 -13.09 -15.49
N HIS A 40 -4.57 -11.94 -14.93
CA HIS A 40 -5.20 -11.80 -13.61
C HIS A 40 -4.32 -12.16 -12.40
N GLY A 41 -2.99 -12.07 -12.56
CA GLY A 41 -2.05 -12.22 -11.45
C GLY A 41 -1.81 -10.89 -10.73
N GLN A 42 -1.20 -10.95 -9.55
CA GLN A 42 -0.75 -9.78 -8.80
C GLN A 42 0.74 -9.91 -8.48
N ALA A 43 1.50 -8.86 -8.72
CA ALA A 43 2.89 -8.74 -8.33
C ALA A 43 3.01 -7.90 -7.06
N VAL A 44 3.71 -8.41 -6.05
CA VAL A 44 3.86 -7.74 -4.74
C VAL A 44 5.31 -7.40 -4.46
N MET A 45 5.56 -6.14 -4.10
CA MET A 45 6.84 -5.62 -3.64
C MET A 45 6.72 -5.16 -2.19
N ARG A 46 7.68 -5.52 -1.34
CA ARG A 46 7.75 -5.09 0.06
C ARG A 46 9.11 -4.47 0.34
N GLY A 47 9.17 -3.50 1.24
CA GLY A 47 10.43 -2.85 1.58
C GLY A 47 10.28 -1.69 2.56
N CYS A 48 11.25 -0.79 2.53
CA CYS A 48 11.27 0.44 3.33
C CYS A 48 11.23 1.65 2.39
N VAL A 49 10.45 2.68 2.72
CA VAL A 49 10.23 3.85 1.85
C VAL A 49 11.57 4.54 1.51
N ASP A 50 12.48 4.66 2.48
CA ASP A 50 13.83 5.21 2.32
C ASP A 50 14.72 4.45 1.31
N ARG A 51 14.33 3.24 0.93
CA ARG A 51 15.08 2.35 0.03
C ARG A 51 14.33 2.02 -1.26
N LEU A 52 13.19 2.67 -1.52
CA LEU A 52 12.40 2.41 -2.73
C LEU A 52 13.14 2.85 -4.01
N LEU A 53 13.82 4.00 -3.97
CA LEU A 53 14.57 4.57 -5.10
C LEU A 53 16.08 4.55 -4.86
N LEU A 54 16.87 4.21 -5.89
CA LEU A 54 18.33 4.09 -5.84
C LEU A 54 19.00 5.41 -5.44
N PHE A 55 18.44 6.53 -5.91
CA PHE A 55 18.94 7.88 -5.66
C PHE A 55 18.17 8.60 -4.56
N GLY A 56 17.35 7.85 -3.80
CA GLY A 56 16.42 8.42 -2.86
C GLY A 56 15.18 8.99 -3.54
N MET A 57 14.17 9.20 -2.72
CA MET A 57 12.95 9.90 -3.09
C MET A 57 13.06 11.35 -2.62
N ASP A 58 12.41 12.25 -3.35
CA ASP A 58 12.23 13.62 -2.89
C ASP A 58 11.65 13.62 -1.46
N VAL A 59 12.20 14.48 -0.60
CA VAL A 59 11.87 14.48 0.83
C VAL A 59 10.39 14.75 1.05
N ASP A 60 9.78 15.63 0.24
CA ASP A 60 8.37 16.00 0.37
C ASP A 60 7.47 14.84 -0.05
N VAL A 61 7.83 14.12 -1.12
CA VAL A 61 7.10 12.92 -1.57
C VAL A 61 7.21 11.81 -0.53
N LYS A 62 8.41 11.62 0.04
CA LYS A 62 8.64 10.64 1.10
C LYS A 62 7.82 10.97 2.35
N GLU A 63 7.81 12.23 2.79
CA GLU A 63 6.97 12.67 3.91
C GLU A 63 5.48 12.56 3.60
N ALA A 64 5.06 12.89 2.39
CA ALA A 64 3.68 12.71 1.94
C ALA A 64 3.29 11.23 1.94
N ILE A 65 4.19 10.28 1.65
CA ILE A 65 3.89 8.84 1.73
C ILE A 65 3.84 8.37 3.19
N ILE A 66 4.78 8.81 4.02
CA ILE A 66 4.90 8.37 5.42
C ILE A 66 3.80 8.98 6.30
N SER A 67 3.41 10.22 6.04
CA SER A 67 2.42 10.97 6.85
C SER A 67 1.03 10.33 6.88
N TYR A 68 0.72 9.44 5.93
CA TYR A 68 -0.52 8.68 5.90
C TYR A 68 -0.27 7.20 6.25
N ASP A 69 0.54 6.98 7.28
CA ASP A 69 0.83 5.68 7.88
C ASP A 69 -0.46 4.86 8.08
N GLU A 70 -0.35 3.55 7.90
CA GLU A 70 -1.43 2.55 8.05
C GLU A 70 -2.57 2.60 7.01
N MET A 71 -2.47 3.40 5.95
CA MET A 71 -3.47 3.43 4.86
C MET A 71 -2.89 2.97 3.51
N CYS A 72 -3.70 2.24 2.74
CA CYS A 72 -3.40 1.88 1.36
C CYS A 72 -3.95 2.94 0.40
N ARG A 73 -3.18 3.24 -0.65
CA ARG A 73 -3.52 4.25 -1.66
C ARG A 73 -3.16 3.77 -3.05
N THR A 74 -4.04 4.07 -3.99
CA THR A 74 -3.72 3.92 -5.41
C THR A 74 -2.82 5.08 -5.83
N MET A 75 -1.67 4.76 -6.39
CA MET A 75 -0.67 5.72 -6.86
C MET A 75 -0.31 5.44 -8.32
N ASP A 76 0.07 6.48 -9.03
CA ASP A 76 0.67 6.32 -10.36
C ASP A 76 2.13 5.84 -10.21
N ARG A 77 2.46 4.73 -10.86
CA ARG A 77 3.80 4.12 -10.83
C ARG A 77 4.91 5.06 -11.31
N HIS A 78 4.60 6.03 -12.17
CA HIS A 78 5.58 6.98 -12.69
C HIS A 78 6.07 7.93 -11.58
N LEU A 79 5.22 8.25 -10.59
CA LEU A 79 5.63 9.02 -9.41
C LEU A 79 6.63 8.25 -8.55
N LEU A 80 6.48 6.93 -8.51
CA LEU A 80 7.37 6.01 -7.83
C LEU A 80 8.56 5.60 -8.71
N GLN A 81 8.70 6.17 -9.92
CA GLN A 81 9.71 5.84 -10.92
C GLN A 81 9.87 4.33 -11.16
N LEU A 82 8.78 3.57 -11.01
CA LEU A 82 8.77 2.13 -11.20
C LEU A 82 8.69 1.80 -12.70
N VAL A 83 9.47 0.83 -13.14
CA VAL A 83 9.26 0.24 -14.46
C VAL A 83 8.12 -0.73 -14.37
N PRO A 84 7.15 -0.61 -15.27
CA PRO A 84 6.00 -1.49 -15.24
C PRO A 84 6.32 -2.91 -15.66
N LEU A 85 5.63 -3.85 -15.03
CA LEU A 85 5.52 -5.20 -15.55
C LEU A 85 4.53 -5.27 -16.72
N HIS A 86 3.57 -4.34 -16.78
CA HIS A 86 2.58 -4.24 -17.85
C HIS A 86 2.29 -2.80 -18.29
N GLN A 87 2.24 -2.50 -19.59
CA GLN A 87 2.15 -1.11 -20.04
C GLN A 87 0.77 -0.46 -19.84
N GLU A 88 -0.33 -1.23 -19.82
CA GLU A 88 -1.68 -0.67 -19.93
C GLU A 88 -2.25 -0.07 -18.64
N ASN A 89 -1.81 -0.54 -17.46
CA ASN A 89 -2.31 -0.03 -16.18
C ASN A 89 -1.19 0.71 -15.41
N PRO A 90 -1.19 2.07 -15.39
CA PRO A 90 -0.17 2.85 -14.69
C PRO A 90 -0.36 2.87 -13.17
N LEU A 91 -1.45 2.31 -12.65
CA LEU A 91 -1.82 2.39 -11.25
C LEU A 91 -1.27 1.20 -10.46
N VAL A 92 -0.77 1.49 -9.27
CA VAL A 92 -0.35 0.49 -8.28
C VAL A 92 -1.00 0.82 -6.94
N LEU A 93 -1.28 -0.20 -6.13
CA LEU A 93 -1.72 0.00 -4.76
C LEU A 93 -0.51 0.02 -3.82
N MET A 94 -0.31 1.10 -3.09
CA MET A 94 0.76 1.24 -2.11
C MET A 94 0.18 1.37 -0.70
N CYS A 95 0.60 0.49 0.20
CA CYS A 95 0.28 0.53 1.63
C CYS A 95 1.54 0.84 2.43
N THR A 96 1.41 1.61 3.51
CA THR A 96 2.51 1.89 4.46
C THR A 96 2.16 1.38 5.86
N CYS A 97 3.18 1.05 6.65
CA CYS A 97 3.04 0.75 8.07
C CYS A 97 4.33 1.03 8.84
N THR A 98 4.21 1.25 10.14
CA THR A 98 5.35 1.35 11.07
C THR A 98 5.42 0.17 12.03
N GLY A 99 6.62 -0.07 12.57
CA GLY A 99 6.88 -1.17 13.51
C GLY A 99 7.66 -2.34 12.90
N LYS A 100 8.10 -3.24 13.78
CA LYS A 100 8.98 -4.35 13.40
C LYS A 100 8.23 -5.36 12.52
N LEU A 101 8.64 -5.48 11.26
CA LEU A 101 8.07 -6.42 10.29
C LEU A 101 6.54 -6.25 10.14
N CYS A 102 6.02 -5.02 10.21
CA CYS A 102 4.57 -4.76 10.15
C CYS A 102 3.94 -5.18 8.82
N ASN A 103 4.72 -5.13 7.74
CA ASN A 103 4.35 -5.61 6.41
C ASN A 103 4.74 -7.08 6.21
N LYS A 104 4.77 -7.92 7.26
CA LYS A 104 5.01 -9.37 7.14
C LYS A 104 3.74 -10.15 6.82
N ASN A 105 2.56 -9.68 7.21
CA ASN A 105 1.34 -10.46 7.01
C ASN A 105 0.96 -10.55 5.52
N ASP A 106 0.07 -11.48 5.18
CA ASP A 106 -0.33 -11.71 3.79
C ASP A 106 -0.88 -10.45 3.12
N ALA A 107 -0.59 -10.29 1.84
CA ALA A 107 -1.04 -9.12 1.08
C ALA A 107 -2.57 -8.99 1.09
N GLU A 108 -3.29 -10.12 1.00
CA GLU A 108 -4.77 -10.18 1.12
C GLU A 108 -5.28 -9.55 2.41
N ASN A 109 -4.64 -9.87 3.55
CA ASN A 109 -5.02 -9.33 4.85
C ASN A 109 -4.81 -7.80 4.90
N MET A 110 -3.88 -7.25 4.12
CA MET A 110 -3.70 -5.80 3.99
C MET A 110 -4.73 -5.18 3.05
N LEU A 111 -5.06 -5.85 1.94
CA LEU A 111 -6.10 -5.42 1.00
C LEU A 111 -7.47 -5.34 1.68
N SER A 112 -7.83 -6.35 2.49
CA SER A 112 -9.11 -6.39 3.20
C SER A 112 -9.28 -5.28 4.26
N LYS A 113 -8.19 -4.71 4.79
CA LYS A 113 -8.28 -3.57 5.73
C LYS A 113 -8.74 -2.28 5.04
N THR A 114 -8.55 -2.17 3.72
CA THR A 114 -8.95 -1.00 2.93
C THR A 114 -10.45 -1.00 2.62
N SER A 115 -11.09 -2.17 2.63
CA SER A 115 -12.53 -2.33 2.43
C SER A 115 -13.30 -2.33 3.75
N SER A 116 -13.06 -1.36 4.63
CA SER A 116 -14.04 -1.08 5.68
C SER A 116 -15.16 -0.25 5.05
N PRO A 117 -16.34 -0.80 4.72
CA PRO A 117 -17.48 0.05 4.45
C PRO A 117 -17.69 0.87 5.72
N ALA A 118 -17.79 2.20 5.57
CA ALA A 118 -18.25 3.05 6.65
C ALA A 118 -19.62 2.50 7.09
N PHE A 119 -19.64 1.70 8.16
CA PHE A 119 -20.89 1.27 8.76
C PHE A 119 -21.56 2.56 9.23
N LEU A 120 -22.59 2.99 8.50
CA LEU A 120 -23.51 4.00 8.98
C LEU A 120 -24.05 3.47 10.30
N SER A 121 -23.53 4.02 11.40
CA SER A 121 -23.98 3.63 12.73
C SER A 121 -25.50 3.76 12.77
N PRO A 122 -26.24 2.74 13.26
CA PRO A 122 -27.71 2.78 13.33
C PRO A 122 -28.20 3.98 14.15
N ILE A 123 -27.35 4.54 15.01
CA ILE A 123 -27.60 5.76 15.78
C ILE A 123 -27.78 6.98 14.86
N ILE A 124 -26.99 7.10 13.78
CA ILE A 124 -27.07 8.23 12.85
C ILE A 124 -28.37 8.18 12.04
N LEU A 125 -28.79 6.98 11.64
CA LEU A 125 -30.06 6.77 10.92
C LEU A 125 -31.26 7.10 11.82
N LEU A 126 -31.22 6.68 13.09
CA LEU A 126 -32.25 7.01 14.08
C LEU A 126 -32.32 8.51 14.38
N PHE A 127 -31.17 9.19 14.45
CA PHE A 127 -31.13 10.64 14.66
C PHE A 127 -31.72 11.41 13.46
N ALA A 128 -31.40 10.99 12.24
CA ALA A 128 -31.95 11.61 11.02
C ALA A 128 -33.48 11.42 10.92
N LEU A 129 -33.99 10.23 11.24
CA LEU A 129 -35.42 9.95 11.28
C LEU A 129 -36.13 10.72 12.41
N ALA A 130 -35.50 10.88 13.57
CA ALA A 130 -36.03 11.68 14.66
C ALA A 130 -36.14 13.17 14.26
N LEU A 131 -35.11 13.73 13.62
CA LEU A 131 -35.15 15.11 13.13
C LEU A 131 -36.25 15.31 12.07
N LEU A 132 -36.40 14.38 11.13
CA LEU A 132 -37.48 14.44 10.13
C LEU A 132 -38.89 14.44 10.75
N ASN A 133 -39.06 13.76 11.89
CA ASN A 133 -40.34 13.74 12.61
C ASN A 133 -40.59 14.98 13.49
N VAL A 134 -39.55 15.76 13.82
CA VAL A 134 -39.69 17.01 14.61
C VAL A 134 -40.04 18.20 13.73
N PHE A 135 -39.66 18.18 12.44
CA PHE A 135 -39.95 19.25 11.48
C PHE A 135 -41.24 19.02 10.65
N ARG A 136 -42.08 18.06 11.05
CA ARG A 136 -43.41 17.81 10.48
C ARG A 136 -44.49 18.16 11.49
#